data_AF-A0A2M7IQ50-F1
#
_entry.id   AF-A0A2M7IQ50-F1
#
_cell.length_a   1.000
_cell.length_b   1.000
_cell.length_c   1.000
_cell.angle_alpha   90.00
_cell.angle_beta   90.00
_cell.angle_gamma   90.00
#
_symmetry.space_group_name_H-M   'P 1'
#
loop_
_entity.id
_entity.type
_entity.pdbx_description
1 polymer ?
#
loop_
_entity_poly.entity_id
_entity_poly.type
_entity_poly.pdbx_seq_one_letter_code
_entity_poly.pdbx_strand_id
1 'polypeptide(L)'
;MTNYHLQENLAVSDSGFLFHASTGETFTVNETGKTIIKLLQQKKEKDEIFSQLVNEFDIEAGLLEKDYEDFINQLKNFSLIEVK
;
A
#
# COMPACT_ATOMS: atom_id res chain seq x y z
N MET A 1 -11.35 -13.16 -2.21
CA MET A 1 -10.62 -11.92 -2.52
C MET A 1 -10.10 -11.41 -1.20
N THR A 2 -8.78 -11.35 -1.03
CA THR A 2 -8.16 -10.92 0.23
C THR A 2 -8.09 -9.39 0.25
N ASN A 3 -8.74 -8.75 1.21
CA ASN A 3 -8.70 -7.29 1.36
C ASN A 3 -7.71 -6.92 2.47
N TYR A 4 -6.85 -5.96 2.16
CA TYR A 4 -5.85 -5.44 3.09
C TYR A 4 -6.28 -4.07 3.58
N HIS A 5 -6.04 -3.81 4.86
CA HIS A 5 -6.29 -2.51 5.49
C HIS A 5 -5.02 -2.03 6.18
N LEU A 6 -4.85 -0.72 6.26
CA LEU A 6 -3.78 -0.13 7.06
C LEU A 6 -4.11 -0.24 8.54
N GLN A 7 -3.06 -0.40 9.34
CA GLN A 7 -3.14 -0.31 10.79
C GLN A 7 -3.69 1.04 11.24
N GLU A 8 -4.55 1.05 12.26
CA GLU A 8 -5.16 2.27 12.81
C GLU A 8 -4.10 3.23 13.40
N ASN A 9 -2.97 2.70 13.86
CA ASN A 9 -1.87 3.47 14.43
C ASN A 9 -0.86 3.98 13.40
N LEU A 10 -1.14 3.80 12.09
CA LEU A 10 -0.27 4.26 11.01
C LEU A 10 -0.72 5.63 10.53
N ALA A 11 0.07 6.67 10.83
CA ALA A 11 -0.10 7.99 10.25
C ALA A 11 0.58 8.04 8.87
N VAL A 12 -0.12 8.60 7.88
CA VAL A 12 0.35 8.71 6.50
C VAL A 12 0.31 10.17 6.08
N SER A 13 1.42 10.67 5.51
CA SER A 13 1.46 12.00 4.90
C SER A 13 1.25 11.94 3.39
N ASP A 14 0.83 13.07 2.81
CA ASP A 14 0.74 13.24 1.35
C ASP A 14 2.10 13.20 0.64
N SER A 15 3.21 13.29 1.38
CA SER A 15 4.57 13.22 0.84
C SER A 15 5.12 11.79 0.79
N GLY A 16 4.35 10.77 1.19
CA GLY A 16 4.82 9.38 1.25
C GLY A 16 5.62 9.05 2.52
N PHE A 17 5.44 9.82 3.60
CA PHE A 17 6.00 9.50 4.90
C PHE A 17 4.97 8.71 5.73
N LEU A 18 5.39 7.61 6.33
CA LEU A 18 4.57 6.77 7.19
C LEU A 18 5.17 6.77 8.61
N PHE A 19 4.34 6.97 9.62
CA PHE A 19 4.75 6.91 11.02
C PHE A 19 3.87 5.92 11.79
N HIS A 20 4.50 4.91 12.37
CA HIS A 20 3.81 3.91 13.18
C HIS A 20 3.82 4.35 14.65
N ALA A 21 2.69 4.88 15.13
CA ALA A 21 2.60 5.46 16.47
C ALA A 21 2.84 4.46 17.61
N SER A 22 2.57 3.17 17.38
CA SER A 22 2.75 2.11 18.37
C SER A 22 4.22 1.70 18.58
N THR A 23 5.00 1.65 17.51
CA THR A 23 6.43 1.25 17.57
C THR A 23 7.38 2.44 17.56
N GLY A 24 6.91 3.62 17.14
CA GLY A 24 7.74 4.82 16.94
C GLY A 24 8.55 4.79 15.64
N GLU A 25 8.32 3.81 14.77
CA GLU A 25 9.07 3.65 13.52
C GLU A 25 8.55 4.58 12.42
N THR A 26 9.48 5.03 11.58
CA THR A 26 9.20 5.89 10.43
C THR A 26 9.63 5.21 9.15
N PHE A 27 8.79 5.25 8.13
CA PHE A 27 9.07 4.72 6.81
C PHE A 27 8.86 5.80 5.75
N THR A 28 9.49 5.60 4.60
CA THR A 28 9.23 6.42 3.41
C THR A 28 8.89 5.48 2.27
N VAL A 29 7.91 5.90 1.46
CA VAL A 29 7.51 5.17 0.26
C VAL A 29 7.76 6.05 -0.96
N ASN A 30 8.00 5.40 -2.09
CA ASN A 30 8.05 6.06 -3.38
C ASN A 30 6.64 6.46 -3.86
N GLU A 31 6.55 7.10 -5.03
CA GLU A 31 5.29 7.56 -5.60
C GLU A 31 4.28 6.42 -5.80
N THR A 32 4.71 5.26 -6.32
CA THR A 32 3.83 4.10 -6.51
C THR A 32 3.33 3.54 -5.18
N GLY A 33 4.21 3.37 -4.19
CA GLY A 33 3.84 2.92 -2.85
C GLY A 33 2.88 3.90 -2.16
N LYS A 34 3.09 5.21 -2.35
CA LYS A 34 2.16 6.25 -1.87
C LYS A 34 0.77 6.08 -2.50
N THR A 35 0.68 5.87 -3.81
CA THR A 35 -0.61 5.61 -4.49
C THR A 35 -1.28 4.37 -3.90
N ILE A 36 -0.55 3.26 -3.72
CA ILE A 36 -1.08 2.03 -3.12
C ILE A 36 -1.61 2.29 -1.70
N ILE A 37 -0.81 2.91 -0.83
CA ILE A 37 -1.20 3.24 0.55
C ILE A 37 -2.47 4.09 0.57
N LYS A 38 -2.57 5.10 -0.30
CA LYS A 38 -3.74 5.98 -0.40
C LYS A 38 -5.00 5.23 -0.85
N LEU A 39 -4.86 4.23 -1.72
CA LEU A 39 -6.00 3.41 -2.15
C LEU A 39 -6.42 2.40 -1.07
N LEU A 40 -5.45 1.85 -0.33
CA LEU A 40 -5.72 1.03 0.85
C LEU A 40 -6.44 1.83 1.95
N GLN A 41 -6.09 3.12 2.16
CA GLN A 41 -6.82 4.02 3.05
C GLN A 41 -8.29 4.21 2.63
N GLN A 42 -8.53 4.27 1.32
CA GLN A 42 -9.87 4.37 0.75
C GLN A 42 -10.63 3.04 0.75
N LYS A 43 -10.02 1.97 1.29
CA LYS A 43 -10.59 0.61 1.34
C LYS A 43 -10.97 0.07 -0.03
N LYS A 44 -10.17 0.43 -1.05
CA LYS A 44 -10.31 -0.09 -2.41
C LYS A 44 -9.91 -1.56 -2.48
N GLU A 45 -10.59 -2.32 -3.31
CA GLU A 45 -10.24 -3.73 -3.54
C GLU A 45 -9.03 -3.87 -4.46
N LYS A 46 -8.38 -5.04 -4.43
CA LYS A 46 -7.17 -5.33 -5.24
C LYS A 46 -7.39 -4.99 -6.72
N ASP A 47 -8.51 -5.38 -7.33
CA ASP A 47 -8.81 -5.12 -8.73
C ASP A 47 -8.94 -3.61 -9.06
N GLU A 48 -9.52 -2.81 -8.15
CA GLU A 48 -9.60 -1.36 -8.32
C GLU A 48 -8.21 -0.72 -8.21
N ILE A 49 -7.39 -1.19 -7.26
CA ILE A 49 -6.01 -0.73 -7.10
C ILE A 49 -5.21 -1.02 -8.36
N PHE A 50 -5.33 -2.23 -8.88
CA PHE A 50 -4.60 -2.65 -10.07
C PHE A 50 -5.01 -1.82 -11.29
N SER A 51 -6.31 -1.66 -11.49
CA SER A 51 -6.85 -0.84 -12.59
C SER A 51 -6.33 0.59 -12.52
N GLN A 52 -6.24 1.19 -11.33
CA GLN A 52 -5.72 2.54 -11.18
C GLN A 52 -4.21 2.60 -11.45
N LEU A 53 -3.43 1.65 -10.94
CA LEU A 53 -1.97 1.63 -11.15
C LEU A 53 -1.59 1.41 -12.61
N VAL A 54 -2.26 0.49 -13.31
CA VAL A 54 -2.03 0.27 -14.75
C VAL A 54 -2.30 1.55 -15.54
N ASN A 55 -3.38 2.26 -15.24
CA ASN A 55 -3.72 3.51 -15.93
C ASN A 55 -2.81 4.69 -15.55
N GLU A 56 -2.40 4.80 -14.29
CA GLU A 56 -1.60 5.93 -13.78
C GLU A 56 -0.11 5.82 -14.14
N PHE A 57 0.42 4.58 -14.17
CA PHE A 57 1.85 4.33 -14.38
C PHE A 57 2.18 3.68 -15.74
N ASP A 58 1.18 3.40 -16.59
CA ASP A 58 1.33 2.76 -17.92
C ASP A 58 2.16 1.46 -17.86
N ILE A 59 1.84 0.61 -16.87
CA ILE A 59 2.56 -0.64 -16.58
C ILE A 59 1.78 -1.87 -17.04
N GLU A 60 2.51 -2.92 -17.45
CA GLU A 60 1.91 -4.21 -17.79
C GLU A 60 1.38 -4.93 -16.54
N ALA A 61 0.15 -5.44 -16.62
CA ALA A 61 -0.52 -6.10 -15.50
C ALA A 61 0.26 -7.28 -14.90
N GLY A 62 1.02 -8.01 -15.74
CA GLY A 62 1.83 -9.16 -15.30
C GLY A 62 3.02 -8.78 -14.43
N LEU A 63 3.59 -7.58 -14.61
CA LEU A 63 4.65 -7.05 -13.73
C LEU A 63 4.06 -6.49 -12.44
N LEU A 64 2.93 -5.79 -12.56
CA LEU A 64 2.25 -5.18 -11.43
C LEU A 64 1.85 -6.16 -10.35
N GLU A 65 1.35 -7.35 -10.71
CA GLU A 65 0.89 -8.31 -9.72
C GLU A 65 2.00 -8.73 -8.76
N LYS A 66 3.16 -9.08 -9.31
CA LYS A 66 4.31 -9.49 -8.51
C LYS A 66 4.83 -8.35 -7.66
N ASP A 67 5.01 -7.16 -8.24
CA ASP A 67 5.52 -6.00 -7.52
C ASP A 67 4.56 -5.57 -6.39
N TYR A 68 3.25 -5.63 -6.63
CA TYR A 68 2.23 -5.39 -5.62
C TYR A 68 2.29 -6.41 -4.49
N GLU A 69 2.36 -7.70 -4.80
CA GLU A 69 2.46 -8.75 -3.78
C GLU A 69 3.73 -8.61 -2.93
N ASP A 70 4.87 -8.33 -3.56
CA ASP A 70 6.13 -8.07 -2.86
C ASP A 70 6.03 -6.85 -1.93
N PHE A 71 5.35 -5.79 -2.38
CA PHE A 71 5.10 -4.60 -1.56
C PHE A 71 4.17 -4.89 -0.37
N ILE A 72 3.05 -5.58 -0.60
CA ILE A 72 2.12 -6.00 0.47
C ILE A 72 2.84 -6.89 1.50
N ASN A 73 3.70 -7.81 1.04
CA ASN A 73 4.48 -8.65 1.93
C ASN A 73 5.44 -7.82 2.81
N GLN A 74 6.08 -6.79 2.27
CA GLN A 74 6.90 -5.87 3.07
C GLN A 74 6.06 -5.13 4.12
N LEU A 75 4.93 -4.55 3.72
CA LEU A 75 4.04 -3.87 4.66
C LEU A 75 3.56 -4.80 5.79
N LYS A 76 3.29 -6.07 5.46
CA LYS A 76 2.90 -7.09 6.44
C LYS A 76 4.05 -7.42 7.40
N ASN A 77 5.27 -7.57 6.88
CA ASN A 77 6.46 -7.84 7.71
C ASN A 77 6.75 -6.72 8.71
N PHE A 78 6.51 -5.47 8.31
CA PHE A 78 6.61 -4.30 9.21
C PHE A 78 5.35 -4.07 10.05
N SER A 79 4.36 -4.97 10.00
CA SER A 79 3.09 -4.84 10.73
C SER A 79 2.37 -3.51 10.46
N LEU A 80 2.39 -3.04 9.21
CA LEU A 80 1.76 -1.80 8.77
C LEU A 80 0.35 -2.02 8.19
N ILE A 81 0.04 -3.26 7.82
CA ILE A 81 -1.26 -3.67 7.25
C ILE A 81 -1.77 -4.95 7.91
N GLU A 82 -3.09 -5.16 7.82
CA GLU A 82 -3.78 -6.33 8.30
C GLU A 82 -4.68 -6.92 7.20
N VAL A 83 -4.86 -8.24 7.24
CA VAL A 83 -5.83 -8.95 6.39
C VAL A 83 -7.16 -8.99 7.13
N LYS A 84 -8.25 -8.68 6.44
CA LYS A 84 -9.61 -8.76 6.99
C LYS A 84 -10.48 -9.74 6.23
#